data_AF-A0A2N1PIP6-F1
#
_entry.id   AF-A0A2N1PIP6-F1
#
_cell.length_a   1.000
_cell.length_b   1.000
_cell.length_c   1.000
_cell.angle_alpha   90.00
_cell.angle_beta   90.00
_cell.angle_gamma   90.00
#
_symmetry.space_group_name_H-M   'P 1'
#
loop_
_entity.id
_entity.type
_entity.pdbx_description
1 polymer ?
#
loop_
_entity_poly.entity_id
_entity_poly.type
_entity_poly.pdbx_seq_one_letter_code
_entity_poly.pdbx_strand_id
1 'polypeptide(L)'
;MKIKTLLAIAFIITVFALVAVQNGAKVALPDQHIGKPLVKADVIDSLRGIRISSKDGDIELSRQDGSWGVVDRMGYPVDPEKLETLFQKLTQTEIVEMVTSNVKRHEDLGIAWTEGEAVTGEGTVLQLLGQDGAKISTLVLGKGRKAREGAGGFSFGTEGQYLRFGIGNDSFLASDRIWVEKKVSNWINHNLAAYPANEIKSVNIDFPQPEKSDVTIFRNLTSEALAIAEIPAGKQLKKSQVEAATNLFANLIVDDVVAVGTTLEKTAFVNPVKVSMECFDGVRLDIRIGDTEVDLPGSGKMRIVSITARAPEEVVGDRAEKVRSIASSGAKWSYGMRGWRVQNILSELASYFEDLPKPPENPMPADASLNEAQKANEDGAAVAAENASTSAEPVAAQESASTVTGATGEASSAAETAAAALAPDMVSASHILIAWNGADRAKATRTREEALKLIKELKADIAKGEKFEDLAKKHSDCPSGAQGGSLGPFGKGDMAKPFEESAFSLKIGQISDIVETKFGYHLIRRDK
;
A
#
# COMPACT_ATOMS: atom_id res chain seq x y z
N MET A 1 16.77 -25.17 -23.76
CA MET A 1 15.67 -25.89 -24.43
C MET A 1 16.27 -26.87 -25.44
N LYS A 2 16.03 -28.17 -25.31
CA LYS A 2 16.80 -29.21 -26.01
C LYS A 2 16.47 -29.23 -27.51
N ILE A 3 17.49 -29.34 -28.36
CA ILE A 3 17.44 -29.35 -29.85
C ILE A 3 16.34 -30.29 -30.42
N LYS A 4 15.98 -31.34 -29.68
CA LYS A 4 14.91 -32.29 -30.02
C LYS A 4 13.51 -31.64 -30.05
N THR A 5 13.25 -30.64 -29.22
CA THR A 5 11.95 -29.92 -29.18
C THR A 5 11.81 -28.96 -30.36
N LEU A 6 12.90 -28.34 -30.81
CA LEU A 6 12.93 -27.48 -32.01
C LEU A 6 12.72 -28.30 -33.30
N LEU A 7 13.32 -29.49 -33.39
CA LEU A 7 13.12 -30.39 -34.53
C LEU A 7 11.67 -30.92 -34.60
N ALA A 8 11.03 -31.18 -33.46
CA ALA A 8 9.63 -31.61 -33.42
C ALA A 8 8.67 -30.51 -33.89
N ILE A 9 8.90 -29.25 -33.49
CA ILE A 9 8.08 -28.11 -33.92
C ILE A 9 8.29 -27.82 -35.41
N ALA A 10 9.54 -27.85 -35.90
CA ALA A 10 9.83 -27.70 -37.32
C ALA A 10 9.17 -28.81 -38.17
N PHE A 11 9.18 -30.06 -37.69
CA PHE A 11 8.54 -31.17 -38.38
C PHE A 11 7.01 -31.03 -38.42
N ILE A 12 6.37 -30.61 -37.33
CA ILE A 12 4.92 -30.37 -37.28
C ILE A 12 4.52 -29.24 -38.23
N ILE A 13 5.26 -28.13 -38.27
CA ILE A 13 5.00 -27.02 -39.20
C ILE A 13 5.15 -27.49 -40.66
N THR A 14 6.15 -28.32 -40.95
CA THR A 14 6.40 -28.84 -42.30
C THR A 14 5.28 -29.78 -42.75
N VAL A 15 4.81 -30.66 -41.86
CA VAL A 15 3.69 -31.58 -42.15
C VAL A 15 2.38 -30.81 -42.31
N PHE A 16 2.12 -29.79 -41.49
CA PHE A 16 0.92 -28.96 -41.61
C PHE A 16 0.90 -28.13 -42.89
N ALA A 17 2.05 -27.58 -43.30
CA ALA A 17 2.21 -26.89 -44.57
C ALA A 17 2.00 -27.84 -45.76
N LEU A 18 2.48 -29.09 -45.69
CA LEU A 18 2.32 -30.08 -46.74
C LEU A 18 0.84 -30.50 -46.93
N VAL A 19 0.11 -30.69 -45.84
CA VAL A 19 -1.33 -31.02 -45.86
C VAL A 19 -2.16 -29.85 -46.39
N ALA A 20 -1.80 -28.61 -46.04
CA ALA A 20 -2.51 -27.43 -46.53
C ALA A 20 -2.28 -27.16 -48.03
N VAL A 21 -1.06 -27.42 -48.55
CA VAL A 21 -0.74 -27.34 -49.99
C VAL A 21 -1.50 -28.39 -50.79
N GLN A 22 -1.69 -29.61 -50.26
CA GLN A 22 -2.47 -30.66 -50.93
C GLN A 22 -3.97 -30.35 -51.02
N ASN A 23 -4.50 -29.55 -50.09
CA ASN A 23 -5.93 -29.18 -50.05
C ASN A 23 -6.26 -27.86 -50.74
N GLY A 24 -5.31 -27.21 -51.44
CA GLY A 24 -5.55 -25.94 -52.13
C GLY A 24 -5.88 -24.77 -51.19
N ALA A 25 -5.71 -24.94 -49.88
CA ALA A 25 -5.87 -23.88 -48.90
C ALA A 25 -4.66 -22.95 -49.01
N LYS A 26 -4.88 -21.68 -49.32
CA LYS A 26 -3.84 -20.65 -49.16
C LYS A 26 -3.41 -20.67 -47.70
N VAL A 27 -2.20 -21.18 -47.42
CA VAL A 27 -1.56 -21.03 -46.11
C VAL A 27 -1.31 -19.54 -45.93
N ALA A 28 -2.24 -18.86 -45.26
CA ALA A 28 -2.02 -17.49 -44.83
C ALA A 28 -0.81 -17.52 -43.89
N LEU A 29 0.24 -16.79 -44.26
CA LEU A 29 1.34 -16.55 -43.33
C LEU A 29 0.74 -15.94 -42.07
N PRO A 30 1.17 -16.38 -40.87
CA PRO A 30 0.70 -15.77 -39.64
C PRO A 30 0.97 -14.27 -39.71
N ASP A 31 -0.02 -13.47 -39.31
CA ASP A 31 0.08 -12.01 -39.34
C ASP A 31 1.37 -11.57 -38.65
N GLN A 32 2.03 -10.56 -39.21
CA GLN A 32 3.34 -10.10 -38.76
C GLN A 32 3.38 -9.65 -37.31
N HIS A 33 2.23 -9.39 -36.69
CA HIS A 33 2.12 -8.96 -35.30
C HIS A 33 2.02 -10.13 -34.32
N ILE A 34 1.64 -11.34 -34.76
CA ILE A 34 1.45 -12.49 -33.87
C ILE A 34 2.76 -12.86 -33.15
N GLY A 35 2.68 -13.08 -31.84
CA GLY A 35 3.82 -13.38 -30.97
C GLY A 35 4.74 -12.18 -30.71
N LYS A 36 4.36 -10.97 -31.14
CA LYS A 36 5.10 -9.74 -30.85
C LYS A 36 4.41 -8.93 -29.74
N PRO A 37 5.16 -8.11 -29.00
CA PRO A 37 4.58 -7.20 -28.03
C PRO A 37 3.75 -6.11 -28.72
N LEU A 38 2.82 -5.51 -27.99
CA LEU A 38 1.98 -4.42 -28.50
C LEU A 38 2.80 -3.19 -28.91
N VAL A 39 3.83 -2.91 -28.12
CA VAL A 39 4.76 -1.81 -28.34
C VAL A 39 6.16 -2.30 -28.02
N LYS A 40 7.13 -1.97 -28.87
CA LYS A 40 8.53 -2.33 -28.63
C LYS A 40 9.14 -1.40 -27.56
N ALA A 41 10.12 -1.89 -26.81
CA ALA A 41 10.76 -1.13 -25.74
C ALA A 41 11.44 0.17 -26.23
N ASP A 42 12.09 0.14 -27.39
CA ASP A 42 12.72 1.31 -28.02
C ASP A 42 11.73 2.44 -28.32
N VAL A 43 10.49 2.08 -28.67
CA VAL A 43 9.40 3.05 -28.87
C VAL A 43 9.06 3.73 -27.55
N ILE A 44 8.95 2.99 -26.44
CA ILE A 44 8.64 3.55 -25.11
C ILE A 44 9.66 4.62 -24.71
N ASP A 45 10.95 4.35 -24.91
CA ASP A 45 12.03 5.28 -24.56
C ASP A 45 11.98 6.59 -25.37
N SER A 46 11.49 6.51 -26.61
CA SER A 46 11.35 7.64 -27.52
C SER A 46 10.10 8.49 -27.28
N LEU A 47 9.15 8.02 -26.45
CA LEU A 47 7.88 8.72 -26.24
C LEU A 47 8.07 10.09 -25.62
N ARG A 48 7.26 11.03 -26.09
CA ARG A 48 7.13 12.39 -25.56
C ARG A 48 5.70 12.73 -25.17
N GLY A 49 4.73 11.95 -25.62
CA GLY A 49 3.35 12.10 -25.17
C GLY A 49 2.55 10.81 -25.25
N ILE A 50 1.47 10.76 -24.47
CA ILE A 50 0.48 9.70 -24.49
C ILE A 50 -0.88 10.39 -24.45
N ARG A 51 -1.72 10.13 -25.44
CA ARG A 51 -3.12 10.57 -25.41
C ARG A 51 -4.02 9.37 -25.19
N ILE A 52 -4.89 9.48 -24.20
CA ILE A 52 -5.86 8.47 -23.81
C ILE A 52 -7.23 9.05 -24.05
N SER A 53 -7.98 8.48 -24.99
CA SER A 53 -9.33 8.92 -25.33
C SER A 53 -10.34 7.84 -24.98
N SER A 54 -11.40 8.23 -24.29
CA SER A 54 -12.51 7.35 -23.93
C SER A 54 -13.83 8.12 -23.96
N LYS A 55 -14.96 7.43 -23.76
CA LYS A 55 -16.26 8.08 -23.62
C LYS A 55 -16.34 9.09 -22.46
N ASP A 56 -15.44 8.96 -21.48
CA ASP A 56 -15.41 9.80 -20.29
C ASP A 56 -14.57 11.08 -20.51
N GLY A 57 -13.87 11.18 -21.64
CA GLY A 57 -13.03 12.31 -22.01
C GLY A 57 -11.64 11.90 -22.52
N ASP A 58 -10.86 12.92 -22.88
CA ASP A 58 -9.48 12.81 -23.32
C ASP A 58 -8.53 13.19 -22.18
N ILE A 59 -7.41 12.47 -22.10
CA ILE A 59 -6.33 12.74 -21.16
C ILE A 59 -5.03 12.79 -21.95
N GLU A 60 -4.24 13.81 -21.72
CA GLU A 60 -2.92 13.95 -22.33
C GLU A 60 -1.82 13.99 -21.27
N LEU A 61 -0.86 13.07 -21.42
CA LEU A 61 0.38 13.02 -20.65
C LEU A 61 1.50 13.46 -21.58
N SER A 62 2.39 14.33 -21.10
CA SER A 62 3.50 14.84 -21.88
C SER A 62 4.80 14.71 -21.10
N ARG A 63 5.91 14.47 -21.80
CA ARG A 63 7.24 14.39 -21.22
C ARG A 63 8.05 15.62 -21.60
N GLN A 64 8.41 16.43 -20.61
CA GLN A 64 9.24 17.62 -20.78
C GLN A 64 10.41 17.56 -19.77
N ASP A 65 11.62 17.92 -20.21
CA ASP A 65 12.83 17.90 -19.37
C ASP A 65 13.04 16.58 -18.60
N GLY A 66 12.73 15.46 -19.27
CA GLY A 66 12.86 14.11 -18.73
C GLY A 66 11.70 13.65 -17.83
N SER A 67 10.82 14.55 -17.40
CA SER A 67 9.71 14.27 -16.47
C SER A 67 8.35 14.21 -17.16
N TRP A 68 7.49 13.30 -16.72
CA TRP A 68 6.13 13.18 -17.22
C TRP A 68 5.16 14.06 -16.42
N GLY A 69 4.36 14.85 -17.12
CA GLY A 69 3.35 15.74 -16.55
C GLY A 69 1.99 15.58 -17.22
N VAL A 70 0.93 15.77 -16.44
CA VAL A 70 -0.46 15.77 -16.91
C VAL A 70 -0.79 17.14 -17.50
N VAL A 71 -1.11 17.21 -18.79
CA VAL A 71 -1.30 18.47 -19.52
C VAL A 71 -2.45 19.29 -18.93
N ASP A 72 -3.58 18.66 -18.66
CA ASP A 72 -4.78 19.28 -18.06
C ASP A 72 -4.58 19.76 -16.61
N ARG A 73 -3.42 19.45 -16.01
CA ARG A 73 -3.02 19.90 -14.67
C ARG A 73 -1.74 20.73 -14.73
N MET A 74 -1.56 21.46 -15.83
CA MET A 74 -0.43 22.37 -16.04
C MET A 74 0.93 21.68 -15.92
N GLY A 75 1.02 20.44 -16.39
CA GLY A 75 2.23 19.63 -16.32
C GLY A 75 2.54 19.08 -14.93
N TYR A 76 1.56 19.02 -14.02
CA TYR A 76 1.76 18.40 -12.71
C TYR A 76 2.25 16.94 -12.86
N PRO A 77 3.23 16.49 -12.05
CA PRO A 77 3.86 15.18 -12.22
C PRO A 77 2.87 14.02 -12.31
N VAL A 78 3.12 13.12 -13.26
CA VAL A 78 2.39 11.84 -13.40
C VAL A 78 2.82 10.89 -12.29
N ASP A 79 1.89 10.04 -11.83
CA ASP A 79 2.15 8.92 -10.94
C ASP A 79 3.14 7.94 -11.59
N PRO A 80 4.36 7.79 -11.05
CA PRO A 80 5.40 6.98 -11.68
C PRO A 80 5.04 5.49 -11.71
N GLU A 81 4.37 4.96 -10.68
CA GLU A 81 4.02 3.54 -10.60
C GLU A 81 2.97 3.18 -11.67
N LYS A 82 1.98 4.05 -11.86
CA LYS A 82 0.95 3.85 -12.89
C LYS A 82 1.54 3.91 -14.29
N LEU A 83 2.41 4.89 -14.54
CA LEU A 83 3.05 5.05 -15.85
C LEU A 83 3.97 3.87 -16.17
N GLU A 84 4.77 3.42 -15.20
CA GLU A 84 5.64 2.25 -15.35
C GLU A 84 4.81 0.99 -15.62
N THR A 85 3.73 0.78 -14.86
CA THR A 85 2.82 -0.35 -15.07
C THR A 85 2.23 -0.35 -16.48
N LEU A 86 1.82 0.82 -17.00
CA LEU A 86 1.32 0.93 -18.37
C LEU A 86 2.41 0.53 -19.39
N PHE A 87 3.63 1.04 -19.24
CA PHE A 87 4.74 0.71 -20.14
C PHE A 87 5.13 -0.77 -20.10
N GLN A 88 5.16 -1.37 -18.91
CA GLN A 88 5.37 -2.80 -18.76
C GLN A 88 4.28 -3.60 -19.47
N LYS A 89 3.00 -3.24 -19.29
CA LYS A 89 1.89 -3.91 -20.00
C LYS A 89 1.99 -3.77 -21.51
N LEU A 90 2.34 -2.59 -22.03
CA LEU A 90 2.49 -2.38 -23.47
C LEU A 90 3.64 -3.19 -24.09
N THR A 91 4.71 -3.43 -23.33
CA THR A 91 5.91 -4.13 -23.82
C THR A 91 5.90 -5.63 -23.57
N GLN A 92 5.13 -6.11 -22.59
CA GLN A 92 5.07 -7.52 -22.22
C GLN A 92 3.83 -8.24 -22.74
N THR A 93 2.77 -7.51 -23.08
CA THR A 93 1.55 -8.12 -23.64
C THR A 93 1.80 -8.53 -25.08
N GLU A 94 1.58 -9.81 -25.39
CA GLU A 94 1.79 -10.37 -26.72
C GLU A 94 0.48 -10.45 -27.51
N ILE A 95 0.60 -10.41 -28.83
CA ILE A 95 -0.53 -10.61 -29.74
C ILE A 95 -0.68 -12.10 -29.99
N VAL A 96 -1.80 -12.65 -29.54
CA VAL A 96 -2.08 -14.08 -29.55
C VAL A 96 -2.58 -14.54 -30.92
N GLU A 97 -3.58 -13.84 -31.45
CA GLU A 97 -4.22 -14.21 -32.71
C GLU A 97 -4.85 -13.00 -33.40
N MET A 98 -5.01 -13.10 -34.72
CA MET A 98 -5.91 -12.23 -35.47
C MET A 98 -7.35 -12.75 -35.31
N VAL A 99 -8.28 -11.86 -34.98
CA VAL A 99 -9.67 -12.21 -34.64
C VAL A 99 -10.60 -12.04 -35.84
N THR A 100 -10.55 -10.90 -36.52
CA THR A 100 -11.40 -10.62 -37.70
C THR A 100 -10.95 -9.35 -38.43
N SER A 101 -11.12 -9.32 -39.75
CA SER A 101 -11.00 -8.11 -40.58
C SER A 101 -12.36 -7.47 -40.92
N ASN A 102 -13.48 -8.10 -40.50
CA ASN A 102 -14.82 -7.58 -40.71
C ASN A 102 -15.12 -6.39 -39.80
N VAL A 103 -15.14 -5.18 -40.37
CA VAL A 103 -15.39 -3.91 -39.68
C VAL A 103 -16.71 -3.89 -38.91
N LYS A 104 -17.75 -4.62 -39.36
CA LYS A 104 -19.04 -4.69 -38.66
C LYS A 104 -18.92 -5.26 -37.24
N ARG A 105 -17.89 -6.08 -36.98
CA ARG A 105 -17.64 -6.66 -35.65
C ARG A 105 -16.89 -5.71 -34.73
N HIS A 106 -16.37 -4.58 -35.21
CA HIS A 106 -15.58 -3.66 -34.38
C HIS A 106 -16.42 -3.08 -33.23
N GLU A 107 -17.70 -2.81 -33.47
CA GLU A 107 -18.62 -2.31 -32.44
C GLU A 107 -18.84 -3.36 -31.33
N ASP A 108 -19.13 -4.61 -31.72
CA ASP A 108 -19.31 -5.73 -30.80
C ASP A 108 -18.08 -5.96 -29.91
N LEU A 109 -16.89 -5.85 -30.51
CA LEU A 109 -15.60 -6.03 -29.85
C LEU A 109 -15.16 -4.80 -29.03
N GLY A 110 -15.86 -3.67 -29.17
CA GLY A 110 -15.51 -2.40 -28.50
C GLY A 110 -14.25 -1.72 -29.07
N ILE A 111 -13.91 -1.99 -30.33
CA ILE A 111 -12.71 -1.45 -31.02
C ILE A 111 -13.07 -0.53 -32.20
N ALA A 112 -14.37 -0.20 -32.35
CA ALA A 112 -14.85 0.75 -33.34
C ALA A 112 -14.41 2.17 -32.96
N TRP A 113 -13.68 2.82 -33.87
CA TRP A 113 -13.23 4.20 -33.73
C TRP A 113 -12.68 4.71 -35.07
N THR A 114 -12.87 5.99 -35.36
CA THR A 114 -12.26 6.64 -36.53
C THR A 114 -11.37 7.76 -36.05
N GLU A 115 -10.26 7.97 -36.75
CA GLU A 115 -9.35 9.04 -36.39
C GLU A 115 -10.01 10.42 -36.51
N GLY A 116 -9.90 11.23 -35.46
CA GLY A 116 -10.51 12.55 -35.37
C GLY A 116 -11.93 12.55 -34.78
N GLU A 117 -12.54 11.39 -34.54
CA GLU A 117 -13.83 11.27 -33.88
C GLU A 117 -13.68 11.02 -32.37
N ALA A 118 -14.64 11.53 -31.59
CA ALA A 118 -14.73 11.24 -30.17
C ALA A 118 -15.03 9.74 -29.94
N VAL A 119 -14.45 9.17 -28.89
CA VAL A 119 -14.73 7.79 -28.51
C VAL A 119 -16.09 7.72 -27.84
N THR A 120 -17.06 7.04 -28.45
CA THR A 120 -18.44 6.92 -27.92
C THR A 120 -18.72 5.56 -27.27
N GLY A 121 -17.96 4.53 -27.66
CA GLY A 121 -18.12 3.15 -27.17
C GLY A 121 -17.40 2.85 -25.86
N GLU A 122 -17.39 1.58 -25.47
CA GLU A 122 -16.68 1.09 -24.28
C GLU A 122 -15.16 1.02 -24.45
N GLY A 123 -14.69 1.16 -25.69
CA GLY A 123 -13.27 1.13 -26.05
C GLY A 123 -12.47 2.29 -25.46
N THR A 124 -11.16 2.17 -25.53
CA THR A 124 -10.21 3.21 -25.14
C THR A 124 -9.15 3.32 -26.21
N VAL A 125 -8.93 4.52 -26.72
CA VAL A 125 -7.92 4.78 -27.74
C VAL A 125 -6.67 5.32 -27.04
N LEU A 126 -5.56 4.62 -27.23
CA LEU A 126 -4.26 4.99 -26.69
C LEU A 126 -3.35 5.39 -27.85
N GLN A 127 -3.02 6.69 -27.94
CA GLN A 127 -2.10 7.21 -28.93
C GLN A 127 -0.74 7.49 -28.28
N LEU A 128 0.31 6.93 -28.85
CA LEU A 128 1.69 7.11 -28.43
C LEU A 128 2.35 8.14 -29.33
N LEU A 129 2.84 9.21 -28.72
CA LEU A 129 3.33 10.39 -29.42
C LEU A 129 4.85 10.51 -29.23
N GLY A 130 5.54 10.76 -30.34
CA GLY A 130 6.97 11.06 -30.40
C GLY A 130 7.24 12.56 -30.32
N GLN A 131 8.41 12.96 -30.83
CA GLN A 131 8.78 14.37 -30.93
C GLN A 131 7.75 15.16 -31.75
N ASP A 132 7.54 16.41 -31.39
CA ASP A 132 6.62 17.35 -32.05
C ASP A 132 5.15 16.88 -32.14
N GLY A 133 4.75 15.94 -31.28
CA GLY A 133 3.39 15.37 -31.28
C GLY A 133 3.15 14.37 -32.43
N ALA A 134 4.20 13.93 -33.13
CA ALA A 134 4.09 12.93 -34.17
C ALA A 134 3.52 11.62 -33.62
N LYS A 135 2.43 11.13 -34.20
CA LYS A 135 1.82 9.86 -33.80
C LYS A 135 2.71 8.70 -34.23
N ILE A 136 3.28 7.99 -33.25
CA ILE A 136 4.11 6.79 -33.48
C ILE A 136 3.22 5.56 -33.62
N SER A 137 2.26 5.40 -32.72
CA SER A 137 1.35 4.25 -32.70
C SER A 137 0.00 4.65 -32.11
N THR A 138 -1.06 4.01 -32.60
CA THR A 138 -2.42 4.16 -32.06
C THR A 138 -2.96 2.77 -31.79
N LEU A 139 -3.41 2.52 -30.57
CA LEU A 139 -4.04 1.28 -30.14
C LEU A 139 -5.48 1.57 -29.76
N VAL A 140 -6.43 0.90 -30.39
CA VAL A 140 -7.84 0.91 -29.96
C VAL A 140 -8.08 -0.33 -29.12
N LEU A 141 -8.21 -0.15 -27.81
CA LEU A 141 -8.38 -1.20 -26.82
C LEU A 141 -9.87 -1.44 -26.59
N GLY A 142 -10.32 -2.68 -26.79
CA GLY A 142 -11.71 -3.07 -26.68
C GLY A 142 -12.03 -3.90 -25.45
N LYS A 143 -13.07 -4.71 -25.58
CA LYS A 143 -13.59 -5.57 -24.50
C LYS A 143 -12.61 -6.69 -24.15
N GLY A 144 -12.64 -7.11 -22.89
CA GLY A 144 -11.94 -8.31 -22.43
C GLY A 144 -12.64 -9.58 -22.94
N ARG A 145 -11.85 -10.60 -23.29
CA ARG A 145 -12.32 -11.94 -23.62
C ARG A 145 -11.98 -12.86 -22.46
N LYS A 146 -12.99 -13.47 -21.85
CA LYS A 146 -12.77 -14.56 -20.89
C LYS A 146 -12.53 -15.87 -21.65
N ALA A 147 -11.67 -16.72 -21.08
CA ALA A 147 -11.57 -18.10 -21.54
C ALA A 147 -12.93 -18.80 -21.36
N ARG A 148 -13.30 -19.65 -22.32
CA ARG A 148 -14.62 -20.30 -22.31
C ARG A 148 -14.55 -21.49 -21.37
N GLU A 149 -15.33 -21.45 -20.28
CA GLU A 149 -15.50 -22.62 -19.42
C GLU A 149 -16.20 -23.75 -20.20
N GLY A 150 -15.51 -24.87 -20.32
CA GLY A 150 -16.02 -26.12 -20.84
C GLY A 150 -16.67 -26.96 -19.75
N ALA A 151 -17.46 -27.96 -20.17
CA ALA A 151 -18.03 -28.94 -19.24
C ALA A 151 -16.91 -29.65 -18.47
N GLY A 152 -17.06 -29.75 -17.14
CA GLY A 152 -16.08 -30.39 -16.26
C GLY A 152 -14.94 -29.50 -15.76
N GLY A 153 -15.03 -28.17 -15.89
CA GLY A 153 -14.04 -27.23 -15.33
C GLY A 153 -12.79 -27.02 -16.19
N PHE A 154 -12.75 -27.56 -17.41
CA PHE A 154 -11.68 -27.31 -18.37
C PHE A 154 -11.98 -26.02 -19.14
N SER A 155 -11.07 -25.04 -19.07
CA SER A 155 -11.20 -23.79 -19.81
C SER A 155 -10.57 -23.90 -21.20
N PHE A 156 -11.26 -23.43 -22.24
CA PHE A 156 -10.82 -23.43 -23.62
C PHE A 156 -10.70 -21.99 -24.16
N GLY A 157 -9.57 -21.69 -24.80
CA GLY A 157 -9.25 -20.39 -25.38
C GLY A 157 -8.45 -19.49 -24.43
N THR A 158 -7.75 -18.52 -25.02
CA THR A 158 -6.89 -17.58 -24.29
C THR A 158 -7.73 -16.43 -23.74
N GLU A 159 -7.63 -16.17 -22.43
CA GLU A 159 -8.13 -14.93 -21.84
C GLU A 159 -7.27 -13.76 -22.34
N GLY A 160 -7.89 -12.60 -22.56
CA GLY A 160 -7.18 -11.49 -23.18
C GLY A 160 -8.04 -10.27 -23.43
N GLN A 161 -7.56 -9.38 -24.30
CA GLN A 161 -8.28 -8.18 -24.70
C GLN A 161 -8.29 -8.00 -26.20
N TYR A 162 -9.43 -7.66 -26.76
CA TYR A 162 -9.51 -7.31 -28.18
C TYR A 162 -8.87 -5.95 -28.42
N LEU A 163 -8.12 -5.81 -29.51
CA LEU A 163 -7.55 -4.55 -29.91
C LEU A 163 -7.46 -4.38 -31.42
N ARG A 164 -7.16 -3.16 -31.84
CA ARG A 164 -6.93 -2.78 -33.24
C ARG A 164 -5.82 -1.74 -33.32
N PHE A 165 -4.97 -1.85 -34.33
CA PHE A 165 -3.92 -0.86 -34.60
C PHE A 165 -4.47 0.24 -35.52
N GLY A 166 -4.44 1.48 -35.04
CA GLY A 166 -4.90 2.67 -35.75
C GLY A 166 -6.32 2.53 -36.29
N ILE A 167 -6.46 2.84 -37.58
CA ILE A 167 -7.72 2.72 -38.33
C ILE A 167 -7.77 1.47 -39.21
N GLY A 168 -6.87 0.51 -39.01
CA GLY A 168 -6.83 -0.73 -39.78
C GLY A 168 -8.13 -1.54 -39.63
N ASN A 169 -8.40 -2.47 -40.55
CA ASN A 169 -9.57 -3.34 -40.48
C ASN A 169 -9.35 -4.55 -39.56
N ASP A 170 -8.09 -4.97 -39.44
CA ASP A 170 -7.71 -6.17 -38.70
C ASP A 170 -7.78 -5.94 -37.20
N SER A 171 -8.44 -6.86 -36.52
CA SER A 171 -8.52 -6.90 -35.06
C SER A 171 -7.77 -8.10 -34.53
N PHE A 172 -7.24 -7.95 -33.32
CA PHE A 172 -6.35 -8.90 -32.69
C PHE A 172 -6.80 -9.19 -31.26
N LEU A 173 -6.35 -10.33 -30.74
CA LEU A 173 -6.46 -10.67 -29.32
C LEU A 173 -5.07 -10.52 -28.68
N ALA A 174 -4.99 -9.69 -27.65
CA ALA A 174 -3.83 -9.56 -26.79
C ALA A 174 -3.89 -10.57 -25.64
N SER A 175 -2.74 -11.04 -25.18
CA SER A 175 -2.61 -12.07 -24.13
C SER A 175 -3.02 -11.61 -22.73
N ASP A 176 -3.16 -10.30 -22.53
CA ASP A 176 -3.50 -9.68 -21.27
C ASP A 176 -4.33 -8.42 -21.51
N ARG A 177 -4.97 -7.92 -20.46
CA ARG A 177 -5.76 -6.71 -20.47
C ARG A 177 -4.90 -5.51 -20.07
N ILE A 178 -4.92 -4.49 -20.92
CA ILE A 178 -4.31 -3.19 -20.63
C ILE A 178 -5.35 -2.34 -19.92
N TRP A 179 -5.16 -2.15 -18.62
CA TRP A 179 -5.95 -1.21 -17.86
C TRP A 179 -5.36 0.19 -18.02
N VAL A 180 -6.21 1.15 -18.40
CA VAL A 180 -5.83 2.56 -18.57
C VAL A 180 -6.79 3.41 -17.76
N GLU A 181 -6.26 4.31 -16.94
CA GLU A 181 -7.07 5.21 -16.12
C GLU A 181 -7.82 6.21 -16.99
N LYS A 182 -9.14 6.32 -16.77
CA LYS A 182 -10.05 7.17 -17.55
C LYS A 182 -10.32 8.53 -16.89
N LYS A 183 -9.76 8.75 -15.71
CA LYS A 183 -9.88 10.02 -14.99
C LYS A 183 -8.54 10.70 -14.91
N VAL A 184 -8.50 11.99 -15.26
CA VAL A 184 -7.29 12.82 -15.21
C VAL A 184 -6.68 12.81 -13.81
N SER A 185 -7.49 12.95 -12.77
CA SER A 185 -7.03 12.96 -11.37
C SER A 185 -6.42 11.64 -10.93
N ASN A 186 -6.67 10.51 -11.59
CA ASN A 186 -6.01 9.26 -11.24
C ASN A 186 -4.59 9.17 -11.82
N TRP A 187 -4.20 10.03 -12.77
CA TRP A 187 -2.86 10.03 -13.36
C TRP A 187 -1.84 10.88 -12.61
N ILE A 188 -2.27 11.77 -11.72
CA ILE A 188 -1.36 12.67 -11.00
C ILE A 188 -0.62 11.92 -9.90
N ASN A 189 0.58 12.39 -9.56
CA ASN A 189 1.26 11.95 -8.35
C ASN A 189 0.56 12.52 -7.09
N HIS A 190 -0.19 11.66 -6.41
CA HIS A 190 -0.94 12.01 -5.21
C HIS A 190 -0.06 12.19 -3.96
N ASN A 191 1.18 11.69 -3.98
CA ASN A 191 2.06 11.70 -2.83
C ASN A 191 3.02 12.90 -2.91
N LEU A 192 2.77 13.92 -2.09
CA LEU A 192 3.67 15.08 -2.01
C LEU A 192 4.82 14.82 -1.04
N ALA A 193 4.50 14.45 0.21
CA ALA A 193 5.51 14.16 1.22
C ALA A 193 4.96 13.46 2.46
N ALA A 194 5.58 12.36 2.85
CA ALA A 194 5.48 11.84 4.22
C ALA A 194 6.57 12.45 5.12
N TYR A 195 6.16 13.00 6.27
CA TYR A 195 7.01 13.32 7.42
C TYR A 195 6.58 12.46 8.61
N PRO A 196 7.37 11.44 9.00
CA PRO A 196 7.00 10.53 10.08
C PRO A 196 6.57 11.27 11.34
N ALA A 197 5.47 10.83 11.97
CA ALA A 197 4.93 11.52 13.15
C ALA A 197 5.96 11.63 14.29
N ASN A 198 6.87 10.66 14.40
CA ASN A 198 7.97 10.62 15.35
C ASN A 198 9.14 11.58 15.03
N GLU A 199 9.11 12.32 13.93
CA GLU A 199 10.03 13.43 13.62
C GLU A 199 9.43 14.82 13.87
N ILE A 200 8.11 14.89 14.02
CA ILE A 200 7.37 16.15 14.17
C ILE A 200 7.53 16.66 15.61
N LYS A 201 8.12 17.84 15.78
CA LYS A 201 8.32 18.47 17.09
C LYS A 201 7.09 19.25 17.53
N SER A 202 6.47 19.99 16.62
CA SER A 202 5.24 20.74 16.91
C SER A 202 4.34 20.92 15.70
N VAL A 203 3.04 21.04 15.95
CA VAL A 203 2.00 21.42 15.00
C VAL A 203 1.17 22.54 15.60
N ASN A 204 1.09 23.67 14.89
CA ASN A 204 0.30 24.83 15.26
C ASN A 204 -0.87 24.97 14.29
N ILE A 205 -2.08 25.12 14.80
CA ILE A 205 -3.31 25.33 14.03
C ILE A 205 -3.85 26.71 14.42
N ASP A 206 -3.77 27.66 13.49
CA ASP A 206 -4.26 29.04 13.59
C ASP A 206 -5.63 29.13 12.90
N PHE A 207 -6.66 29.38 13.71
CA PHE A 207 -8.02 29.56 13.22
C PHE A 207 -8.31 31.06 13.04
N PRO A 208 -8.64 31.51 11.81
CA PRO A 208 -8.96 32.92 11.58
C PRO A 208 -10.31 33.34 12.21
N GLN A 209 -11.11 32.37 12.64
CA GLN A 209 -12.40 32.61 13.28
C GLN A 209 -12.23 33.00 14.75
N PRO A 210 -12.73 34.17 15.20
CA PRO A 210 -12.52 34.65 16.57
C PRO A 210 -13.16 33.76 17.65
N GLU A 211 -14.16 32.96 17.30
CA GLU A 211 -14.79 31.99 18.19
C GLU A 211 -13.97 30.70 18.39
N LYS A 212 -12.98 30.43 17.54
CA LYS A 212 -12.14 29.24 17.62
C LYS A 212 -10.79 29.57 18.26
N SER A 213 -10.37 28.74 19.20
CA SER A 213 -9.06 28.85 19.82
C SER A 213 -8.01 28.11 19.00
N ASP A 214 -6.85 28.74 18.85
CA ASP A 214 -5.67 28.13 18.26
C ASP A 214 -5.22 26.90 19.04
N VAL A 215 -4.65 25.94 18.33
CA VAL A 215 -4.21 24.67 18.92
C VAL A 215 -2.71 24.53 18.68
N THR A 216 -1.94 24.36 19.76
CA THR A 216 -0.51 24.06 19.70
C THR A 216 -0.27 22.67 20.28
N ILE A 217 0.14 21.75 19.41
CA ILE A 217 0.55 20.39 19.75
C ILE A 217 2.06 20.34 19.69
N PHE A 218 2.72 19.83 20.72
CA PHE A 218 4.18 19.77 20.75
C PHE A 218 4.71 18.61 21.60
N ARG A 219 6.01 18.33 21.45
CA ARG A 219 6.82 17.47 22.32
C ARG A 219 8.26 17.94 22.32
N ASN A 220 9.01 17.64 23.38
CA ASN A 220 10.41 18.09 23.49
C ASN A 220 11.39 17.05 22.97
N LEU A 221 11.02 15.76 23.04
CA LEU A 221 11.84 14.64 22.57
C LEU A 221 11.04 13.72 21.64
N THR A 222 11.75 12.99 20.78
CA THR A 222 11.14 12.03 19.85
C THR A 222 10.48 10.84 20.56
N SER A 223 10.90 10.52 21.78
CA SER A 223 10.35 9.45 22.63
C SER A 223 9.14 9.89 23.46
N GLU A 224 8.85 11.19 23.52
CA GLU A 224 7.74 11.72 24.30
C GLU A 224 6.43 11.67 23.51
N ALA A 225 5.32 11.50 24.25
CA ALA A 225 3.99 11.68 23.70
C ALA A 225 3.74 13.16 23.38
N LEU A 226 2.91 13.41 22.36
CA LEU A 226 2.48 14.76 22.02
C LEU A 226 1.56 15.34 23.10
N ALA A 227 1.75 16.61 23.42
CA ALA A 227 1.01 17.36 24.42
C ALA A 227 0.40 18.64 23.83
N ILE A 228 -0.58 19.20 24.53
CA ILE A 228 -1.14 20.55 24.29
C ILE A 228 -0.89 21.36 25.55
N ALA A 229 -0.54 22.65 25.39
CA ALA A 229 -0.03 23.49 26.48
C ALA A 229 -1.02 23.66 27.66
N GLU A 230 -2.33 23.71 27.40
CA GLU A 230 -3.35 23.93 28.42
C GLU A 230 -4.46 22.87 28.33
N ILE A 231 -4.48 21.94 29.29
CA ILE A 231 -5.55 20.94 29.44
C ILE A 231 -6.56 21.47 30.48
N PRO A 232 -7.85 21.62 30.15
CA PRO A 232 -8.86 22.03 31.13
C PRO A 232 -8.94 21.08 32.33
N ALA A 233 -9.23 21.63 33.52
CA ALA A 233 -9.34 20.84 34.74
C ALA A 233 -10.40 19.73 34.60
N GLY A 234 -10.06 18.50 35.02
CA GLY A 234 -10.95 17.34 34.93
C GLY A 234 -11.01 16.66 33.56
N LYS A 235 -10.23 17.12 32.59
CA LYS A 235 -10.14 16.53 31.24
C LYS A 235 -8.78 15.86 31.01
N GLN A 236 -8.73 14.97 30.03
CA GLN A 236 -7.50 14.42 29.46
C GLN A 236 -7.48 14.60 27.93
N LEU A 237 -6.30 14.47 27.34
CA LEU A 237 -6.14 14.52 25.88
C LEU A 237 -6.71 13.27 25.22
N LYS A 238 -7.52 13.48 24.20
CA LYS A 238 -7.97 12.43 23.30
C LYS A 238 -6.86 12.10 22.32
N LYS A 239 -6.10 11.04 22.61
CA LYS A 239 -4.92 10.61 21.82
C LYS A 239 -5.19 10.56 20.32
N SER A 240 -6.34 9.99 19.92
CA SER A 240 -6.71 9.88 18.51
C SER A 240 -6.79 11.22 17.78
N GLN A 241 -7.16 12.31 18.49
CA GLN A 241 -7.26 13.63 17.89
C GLN A 241 -5.90 14.27 17.69
N VAL A 242 -5.00 14.09 18.66
CA VAL A 242 -3.63 14.56 18.60
C VAL A 242 -2.86 13.84 17.48
N GLU A 243 -3.02 12.51 17.40
CA GLU A 243 -2.44 11.69 16.34
C GLU A 243 -2.98 12.07 14.96
N ALA A 244 -4.27 12.39 14.84
CA ALA A 244 -4.86 12.82 13.58
C ALA A 244 -4.19 14.09 13.01
N ALA A 245 -3.81 15.04 13.88
CA ALA A 245 -3.12 16.26 13.47
C ALA A 245 -1.73 15.97 12.89
N THR A 246 -0.96 15.06 13.51
CA THR A 246 0.34 14.63 12.98
C THR A 246 0.23 13.72 11.77
N ASN A 247 -0.82 12.90 11.69
CA ASN A 247 -1.04 11.97 10.59
C ASN A 247 -1.29 12.66 9.25
N LEU A 248 -1.81 13.90 9.24
CA LEU A 248 -1.90 14.70 8.00
C LEU A 248 -0.52 14.87 7.34
N PHE A 249 0.52 15.14 8.13
CA PHE A 249 1.86 15.35 7.62
C PHE A 249 2.61 14.03 7.36
N ALA A 250 2.31 13.00 8.16
CA ALA A 250 2.83 11.66 7.93
C ALA A 250 2.30 11.05 6.63
N ASN A 251 1.08 11.39 6.24
CA ASN A 251 0.43 10.88 5.04
C ASN A 251 -0.18 12.00 4.19
N LEU A 252 0.66 12.95 3.74
CA LEU A 252 0.22 14.08 2.95
C LEU A 252 -0.09 13.66 1.52
N ILE A 253 -1.33 13.24 1.33
CA ILE A 253 -1.90 12.83 0.04
C ILE A 253 -2.84 13.92 -0.46
N VAL A 254 -2.74 14.22 -1.75
CA VAL A 254 -3.64 15.12 -2.47
C VAL A 254 -4.51 14.35 -3.44
N ASP A 255 -5.75 14.80 -3.64
CA ASP A 255 -6.71 14.11 -4.50
C ASP A 255 -6.80 14.74 -5.91
N ASP A 256 -6.53 16.05 -6.04
CA ASP A 256 -6.39 16.73 -7.33
C ASP A 256 -5.51 18.00 -7.21
N VAL A 257 -5.29 18.70 -8.32
CA VAL A 257 -4.44 19.89 -8.43
C VAL A 257 -5.16 21.03 -9.12
N VAL A 258 -4.93 22.25 -8.64
CA VAL A 258 -5.46 23.52 -9.16
C VAL A 258 -4.31 24.49 -9.35
N ALA A 259 -4.32 25.28 -10.43
CA ALA A 259 -3.31 26.31 -10.64
C ALA A 259 -3.44 27.47 -9.65
N VAL A 260 -2.29 27.94 -9.15
CA VAL A 260 -2.21 29.13 -8.30
C VAL A 260 -2.63 30.38 -9.09
N GLY A 261 -3.36 31.29 -8.44
CA GLY A 261 -3.86 32.53 -9.00
C GLY A 261 -5.23 32.45 -9.66
N THR A 262 -5.80 31.25 -9.78
CA THR A 262 -7.14 31.05 -10.36
C THR A 262 -8.24 31.63 -9.47
N THR A 263 -9.39 31.95 -10.07
CA THR A 263 -10.56 32.43 -9.32
C THR A 263 -10.99 31.40 -8.26
N LEU A 264 -10.98 30.12 -8.62
CA LEU A 264 -11.37 29.01 -7.75
C LEU A 264 -10.48 28.93 -6.49
N GLU A 265 -9.17 29.06 -6.66
CA GLU A 265 -8.23 29.10 -5.53
C GLU A 265 -8.47 30.35 -4.65
N LYS A 266 -8.59 31.53 -5.26
CA LYS A 266 -8.82 32.79 -4.53
C LYS A 266 -10.10 32.76 -3.71
N THR A 267 -11.18 32.18 -4.26
CA THR A 267 -12.45 32.02 -3.54
C THR A 267 -12.36 31.04 -2.39
N ALA A 268 -11.46 30.05 -2.44
CA ALA A 268 -11.29 29.08 -1.37
C ALA A 268 -10.46 29.62 -0.18
N PHE A 269 -9.65 30.66 -0.39
CA PHE A 269 -8.75 31.22 0.62
C PHE A 269 -9.20 32.58 1.18
N VAL A 270 -10.51 32.76 1.42
CA VAL A 270 -11.04 33.97 2.08
C VAL A 270 -10.59 34.02 3.55
N ASN A 271 -10.93 32.98 4.32
CA ASN A 271 -10.52 32.83 5.73
C ASN A 271 -9.92 31.44 5.98
N PRO A 272 -8.70 31.17 5.45
CA PRO A 272 -8.12 29.84 5.54
C PRO A 272 -7.57 29.54 6.94
N VAL A 273 -7.77 28.31 7.39
CA VAL A 273 -7.08 27.78 8.57
C VAL A 273 -5.62 27.55 8.21
N LYS A 274 -4.69 28.05 9.03
CA LYS A 274 -3.26 27.83 8.82
C LYS A 274 -2.77 26.72 9.75
N VAL A 275 -2.04 25.77 9.18
CA VAL A 275 -1.47 24.65 9.92
C VAL A 275 0.03 24.62 9.65
N SER A 276 0.83 24.84 10.69
CA SER A 276 2.28 24.89 10.60
C SER A 276 2.91 23.75 11.39
N MET A 277 3.71 22.93 10.72
CA MET A 277 4.49 21.84 11.32
C MET A 277 5.97 22.22 11.41
N GLU A 278 6.63 21.89 12.51
CA GLU A 278 8.09 21.92 12.67
C GLU A 278 8.61 20.54 13.04
N CYS A 279 9.65 20.06 12.36
CA CYS A 279 10.38 18.83 12.69
C CYS A 279 11.61 19.13 13.58
N PHE A 280 12.16 18.10 14.23
CA PHE A 280 13.35 18.23 15.08
C PHE A 280 14.61 18.73 14.37
N ASP A 281 14.71 18.48 13.07
CA ASP A 281 15.79 18.95 12.22
C ASP A 281 15.55 20.36 11.64
N GLY A 282 14.49 21.04 12.09
CA GLY A 282 14.15 22.41 11.71
C GLY A 282 13.36 22.53 10.40
N VAL A 283 13.04 21.42 9.72
CA VAL A 283 12.14 21.45 8.56
C VAL A 283 10.76 21.96 8.97
N ARG A 284 10.23 22.91 8.21
CA ARG A 284 8.91 23.50 8.43
C ARG A 284 8.01 23.32 7.21
N LEU A 285 6.76 22.92 7.46
CA LEU A 285 5.69 22.90 6.47
C LEU A 285 4.55 23.80 6.92
N ASP A 286 4.11 24.68 6.04
CA ASP A 286 2.94 25.52 6.25
C ASP A 286 1.85 25.14 5.25
N ILE A 287 0.68 24.78 5.78
CA ILE A 287 -0.50 24.38 5.02
C ILE A 287 -1.60 25.41 5.27
N ARG A 288 -2.17 25.97 4.20
CA ARG A 288 -3.41 26.76 4.30
C ARG A 288 -4.56 25.93 3.77
N ILE A 289 -5.60 25.73 4.58
CA ILE A 289 -6.77 24.94 4.24
C ILE A 289 -7.95 25.91 3.99
N GLY A 290 -8.56 25.79 2.82
CA GLY A 290 -9.71 26.61 2.44
C GLY A 290 -10.92 26.38 3.35
N ASP A 291 -11.72 27.42 3.52
CA ASP A 291 -12.85 27.49 4.46
C ASP A 291 -14.04 26.64 4.01
N THR A 292 -14.21 26.47 2.71
CA THR A 292 -15.33 25.83 2.06
C THR A 292 -14.87 24.77 1.06
N GLU A 293 -15.75 23.81 0.79
CA GLU A 293 -15.56 22.90 -0.34
C GLU A 293 -15.98 23.59 -1.63
N VAL A 294 -15.15 23.47 -2.65
CA VAL A 294 -15.39 23.93 -4.01
C VAL A 294 -15.48 22.71 -4.93
N ASP A 295 -16.26 22.82 -6.00
CA ASP A 295 -16.41 21.75 -6.98
C ASP A 295 -15.27 21.80 -8.00
N LEU A 296 -14.39 20.79 -8.00
CA LEU A 296 -13.30 20.70 -8.97
C LEU A 296 -13.79 19.91 -10.20
N PRO A 297 -13.61 20.45 -11.43
CA PRO A 297 -14.00 19.77 -12.65
C PRO A 297 -13.43 18.35 -12.74
N GLY A 298 -14.32 17.36 -12.84
CA GLY A 298 -13.97 15.92 -12.95
C GLY A 298 -13.65 15.22 -11.62
N SER A 299 -13.55 15.96 -10.51
CA SER A 299 -13.10 15.45 -9.21
C SER A 299 -14.14 15.63 -8.09
N GLY A 300 -15.12 16.53 -8.29
CA GLY A 300 -16.20 16.79 -7.36
C GLY A 300 -15.79 17.75 -6.24
N LYS A 301 -16.59 17.78 -5.17
CA LYS A 301 -16.33 18.64 -4.01
C LYS A 301 -15.04 18.29 -3.29
N MET A 302 -14.19 19.31 -3.09
CA MET A 302 -12.92 19.24 -2.35
C MET A 302 -12.62 20.57 -1.66
N ARG A 303 -11.80 20.54 -0.62
CA ARG A 303 -11.18 21.74 -0.04
C ARG A 303 -9.88 22.03 -0.77
N ILE A 304 -9.65 23.29 -1.11
CA ILE A 304 -8.37 23.73 -1.67
C ILE A 304 -7.37 23.93 -0.53
N VAL A 305 -6.16 23.46 -0.76
CA VAL A 305 -5.06 23.48 0.19
C VAL A 305 -3.82 23.99 -0.51
N SER A 306 -3.12 24.94 0.07
CA SER A 306 -1.78 25.33 -0.39
C SER A 306 -0.76 24.83 0.61
N ILE A 307 0.38 24.35 0.10
CA ILE A 307 1.42 23.73 0.91
C ILE A 307 2.73 24.41 0.55
N THR A 308 3.45 24.88 1.55
CA THR A 308 4.80 25.43 1.40
C THR A 308 5.74 24.75 2.39
N ALA A 309 7.00 24.58 1.99
CA ALA A 309 8.00 23.90 2.79
C ALA A 309 9.28 24.73 2.84
N ARG A 310 9.94 24.74 3.99
CA ARG A 310 11.22 25.42 4.22
C ARG A 310 12.12 24.53 5.08
N ALA A 311 13.42 24.57 4.83
CA ALA A 311 14.41 23.85 5.62
C ALA A 311 15.62 24.74 5.90
N PRO A 312 16.31 24.54 7.03
CA PRO A 312 17.63 25.12 7.29
C PRO A 312 18.68 24.66 6.26
N GLU A 313 19.77 25.40 6.10
CA GLU A 313 20.85 25.07 5.15
C GLU A 313 21.58 23.76 5.51
N GLU A 314 21.55 23.38 6.78
CA GLU A 314 22.17 22.15 7.31
C GLU A 314 21.45 20.88 6.84
N VAL A 315 20.19 20.98 6.41
CA VAL A 315 19.43 19.85 5.87
C VAL A 315 19.86 19.63 4.42
N VAL A 316 20.48 18.48 4.16
CA VAL A 316 21.04 18.10 2.85
C VAL A 316 20.47 16.77 2.32
N GLY A 317 20.82 16.40 1.09
CA GLY A 317 20.39 15.15 0.45
C GLY A 317 18.89 15.13 0.10
N ASP A 318 18.32 13.91 0.05
CA ASP A 318 16.94 13.64 -0.36
C ASP A 318 15.91 14.49 0.39
N ARG A 319 16.15 14.73 1.68
CA ARG A 319 15.25 15.53 2.51
C ARG A 319 15.18 16.98 2.05
N ALA A 320 16.33 17.56 1.74
CA ALA A 320 16.43 18.92 1.22
C ALA A 320 15.82 19.04 -0.19
N GLU A 321 16.03 18.03 -1.03
CA GLU A 321 15.43 17.96 -2.37
C GLU A 321 13.91 17.90 -2.31
N LYS A 322 13.36 17.11 -1.40
CA LYS A 322 11.91 17.01 -1.18
C LYS A 322 11.32 18.35 -0.73
N VAL A 323 11.96 19.04 0.21
CA VAL A 323 11.54 20.38 0.65
C VAL A 323 11.59 21.38 -0.50
N ARG A 324 12.68 21.41 -1.29
CA ARG A 324 12.78 22.27 -2.48
C ARG A 324 11.72 21.95 -3.52
N SER A 325 11.42 20.67 -3.74
CA SER A 325 10.36 20.21 -4.65
C SER A 325 9.00 20.77 -4.23
N ILE A 326 8.62 20.63 -2.95
CA ILE A 326 7.36 21.18 -2.43
C ILE A 326 7.36 22.71 -2.53
N ALA A 327 8.45 23.39 -2.16
CA ALA A 327 8.54 24.84 -2.23
C ALA A 327 8.36 25.37 -3.67
N SER A 328 8.99 24.73 -4.64
CA SER A 328 8.83 25.08 -6.07
C SER A 328 7.44 24.74 -6.61
N SER A 329 6.85 23.64 -6.12
CA SER A 329 5.50 23.20 -6.51
C SER A 329 4.43 24.13 -5.96
N GLY A 330 4.55 24.60 -4.71
CA GLY A 330 3.62 25.52 -4.07
C GLY A 330 3.54 26.90 -4.74
N ALA A 331 4.50 27.25 -5.60
CA ALA A 331 4.44 28.45 -6.43
C ALA A 331 3.53 28.30 -7.66
N LYS A 332 3.30 27.06 -8.11
CA LYS A 332 2.53 26.75 -9.33
C LYS A 332 1.18 26.13 -9.03
N TRP A 333 1.10 25.32 -7.98
CA TRP A 333 -0.04 24.46 -7.69
C TRP A 333 -0.54 24.62 -6.25
N SER A 334 -1.86 24.73 -6.16
CA SER A 334 -2.65 24.41 -4.98
C SER A 334 -3.31 23.04 -5.20
N TYR A 335 -3.79 22.44 -4.12
CA TYR A 335 -4.18 21.04 -4.09
C TYR A 335 -5.63 20.87 -3.64
N GLY A 336 -6.37 19.99 -4.29
CA GLY A 336 -7.66 19.52 -3.83
C GLY A 336 -7.50 18.38 -2.83
N MET A 337 -8.10 18.50 -1.66
CA MET A 337 -8.22 17.42 -0.68
C MET A 337 -9.68 17.19 -0.32
N ARG A 338 -10.09 15.92 -0.19
CA ARG A 338 -11.43 15.58 0.31
C ARG A 338 -11.62 16.12 1.73
N GLY A 339 -12.79 16.70 2.03
CA GLY A 339 -13.06 17.33 3.33
C GLY A 339 -12.82 16.40 4.53
N TRP A 340 -13.15 15.11 4.40
CA TRP A 340 -12.95 14.13 5.48
C TRP A 340 -11.48 13.93 5.86
N ARG A 341 -10.51 14.20 4.97
CA ARG A 341 -9.08 14.09 5.28
C ARG A 341 -8.60 15.18 6.24
N VAL A 342 -9.25 16.35 6.21
CA VAL A 342 -8.85 17.53 7.00
C VAL A 342 -9.85 17.86 8.11
N GLN A 343 -11.01 17.19 8.16
CA GLN A 343 -12.08 17.49 9.12
C GLN A 343 -11.61 17.44 10.59
N ASN A 344 -10.73 16.50 10.93
CA ASN A 344 -10.19 16.32 12.26
C ASN A 344 -9.32 17.52 12.67
N ILE A 345 -8.59 18.10 11.73
CA ILE A 345 -7.74 19.28 11.98
C ILE A 345 -8.57 20.55 12.07
N LEU A 346 -9.68 20.62 11.34
CA LEU A 346 -10.62 21.74 11.38
C LEU A 346 -11.53 21.74 12.63
N SER A 347 -11.39 20.74 13.50
CA SER A 347 -12.15 20.60 14.73
C SER A 347 -11.64 21.57 15.81
N GLU A 348 -12.55 22.06 16.64
CA GLU A 348 -12.24 23.05 17.68
C GLU A 348 -11.36 22.46 18.79
N LEU A 349 -10.63 23.31 19.52
CA LEU A 349 -9.77 22.93 20.63
C LEU A 349 -10.50 22.02 21.66
N ALA A 350 -11.78 22.29 21.94
CA ALA A 350 -12.59 21.47 22.85
C ALA A 350 -12.68 19.99 22.44
N SER A 351 -12.61 19.68 21.14
CA SER A 351 -12.68 18.30 20.61
C SER A 351 -11.43 17.46 20.92
N TYR A 352 -10.33 18.09 21.34
CA TYR A 352 -9.09 17.42 21.72
C TYR A 352 -9.13 16.86 23.14
N PHE A 353 -10.18 17.16 23.90
CA PHE A 353 -10.32 16.77 25.31
C PHE A 353 -11.49 15.81 25.53
N GLU A 354 -11.29 14.86 26.44
CA GLU A 354 -12.32 13.96 26.95
C GLU A 354 -12.33 13.96 28.49
N ASP A 355 -13.42 13.52 29.09
CA ASP A 355 -13.51 13.42 30.56
C ASP A 355 -12.50 12.39 31.08
N LEU A 356 -11.92 12.67 32.25
CA LEU A 356 -11.12 11.68 32.96
C LEU A 356 -11.96 10.40 33.18
N PRO A 357 -11.36 9.21 32.98
CA PRO A 357 -12.07 7.96 33.23
C PRO A 357 -12.59 7.97 34.67
N LYS A 358 -13.87 7.65 34.84
CA LYS A 358 -14.43 7.50 36.18
C LYS A 358 -13.65 6.41 36.91
N PRO A 359 -13.30 6.61 38.19
CA PRO A 359 -12.75 5.54 39.01
C PRO A 359 -13.68 4.33 38.92
N PRO A 360 -13.14 3.09 38.85
CA PRO A 360 -13.99 1.90 38.81
C PRO A 360 -14.96 1.94 39.99
N GLU A 361 -16.26 1.75 39.72
CA GLU A 361 -17.35 1.80 40.73
C GLU A 361 -17.17 0.79 41.86
N ASN A 362 -16.35 -0.24 41.63
CA ASN A 362 -15.80 -1.11 42.66
C ASN A 362 -14.27 -1.09 42.56
N PRO A 363 -13.55 -0.39 43.45
CA PRO A 363 -12.14 -0.69 43.63
C PRO A 363 -12.06 -2.15 44.09
N MET A 364 -11.33 -3.00 43.34
CA MET A 364 -10.99 -4.33 43.85
C MET A 364 -10.40 -4.17 45.27
N PRO A 365 -10.86 -4.94 46.26
CA PRO A 365 -10.27 -4.89 47.59
C PRO A 365 -8.77 -5.19 47.48
N ALA A 366 -7.97 -4.45 48.22
CA ALA A 366 -6.50 -4.46 48.13
C ALA A 366 -5.86 -5.83 48.49
N ASP A 367 -6.65 -6.82 48.91
CA ASP A 367 -6.22 -8.18 49.23
C ASP A 367 -6.42 -9.19 48.08
N ALA A 368 -7.14 -8.83 47.00
CA ALA A 368 -7.45 -9.75 45.90
C ALA A 368 -6.30 -9.89 44.88
N SER A 369 -5.31 -8.99 44.88
CA SER A 369 -4.19 -9.01 43.92
C SER A 369 -3.12 -10.06 44.22
N LEU A 370 -3.23 -10.81 45.33
CA LEU A 370 -2.28 -11.88 45.66
C LEU A 370 -2.84 -13.30 45.47
N ASN A 371 -4.16 -13.51 45.44
CA ASN A 371 -4.75 -14.87 45.39
C ASN A 371 -5.37 -15.27 44.04
N GLU A 372 -5.59 -14.35 43.11
CA GLU A 372 -6.05 -14.72 41.76
C GLU A 372 -4.88 -15.18 40.84
N ALA A 373 -3.65 -14.80 41.15
CA ALA A 373 -2.45 -15.29 40.45
C ALA A 373 -2.04 -16.72 40.85
N GLN A 374 -2.50 -17.24 42.00
CA GLN A 374 -2.17 -18.59 42.47
C GLN A 374 -3.26 -19.63 42.18
N LYS A 375 -4.52 -19.22 41.96
CA LYS A 375 -5.63 -20.16 41.71
C LYS A 375 -5.80 -20.60 40.24
N ALA A 376 -5.04 -20.01 39.31
CA ALA A 376 -5.00 -20.44 37.92
C ALA A 376 -3.90 -21.47 37.60
N ASN A 377 -3.11 -21.90 38.61
CA ASN A 377 -1.99 -22.82 38.42
C ASN A 377 -2.18 -24.19 39.10
N GLU A 378 -3.38 -24.55 39.55
CA GLU A 378 -3.65 -25.84 40.23
C GLU A 378 -4.67 -26.76 39.52
N ASP A 379 -5.39 -26.33 38.48
CA ASP A 379 -6.33 -27.19 37.73
C ASP A 379 -5.79 -27.65 36.37
N GLY A 380 -4.52 -28.07 36.32
CA GLY A 380 -3.88 -28.50 35.07
C GLY A 380 -2.71 -29.49 35.18
N ALA A 381 -2.47 -30.13 36.33
CA ALA A 381 -1.47 -31.19 36.43
C ALA A 381 -1.86 -32.24 37.48
N ALA A 382 -2.76 -33.14 37.10
CA ALA A 382 -3.01 -34.37 37.82
C ALA A 382 -2.88 -35.58 36.87
N VAL A 383 -1.65 -36.00 36.59
CA VAL A 383 -1.32 -37.42 36.40
C VAL A 383 0.17 -37.66 36.74
N ALA A 384 0.43 -38.85 37.29
CA ALA A 384 1.73 -39.39 37.71
C ALA A 384 2.27 -38.92 39.07
N ALA A 385 1.75 -39.56 40.12
CA ALA A 385 2.54 -39.91 41.28
C ALA A 385 3.75 -40.78 40.87
N GLU A 386 4.93 -40.58 41.47
CA GLU A 386 5.48 -41.53 42.44
C GLU A 386 6.85 -41.12 42.98
N ASN A 387 6.97 -41.36 44.29
CA ASN A 387 8.15 -41.78 45.05
C ASN A 387 9.17 -40.75 45.58
N ALA A 388 9.04 -40.63 46.91
CA ALA A 388 10.08 -40.63 47.95
C ALA A 388 10.96 -39.38 48.10
N SER A 389 11.51 -39.07 49.27
CA SER A 389 11.21 -39.28 50.69
C SER A 389 12.34 -38.53 51.42
N THR A 390 12.11 -38.14 52.68
CA THR A 390 13.07 -37.71 53.73
C THR A 390 13.62 -36.28 53.64
N SER A 391 13.22 -35.38 54.57
CA SER A 391 13.82 -35.11 55.90
C SER A 391 15.11 -34.28 55.76
N ALA A 392 15.42 -33.21 56.51
CA ALA A 392 14.92 -32.56 57.72
C ALA A 392 15.59 -31.15 57.69
N GLU A 393 14.86 -30.05 57.94
CA GLU A 393 14.89 -29.24 59.18
C GLU A 393 16.21 -28.45 59.45
N PRO A 394 16.18 -27.36 60.24
CA PRO A 394 16.53 -26.02 59.76
C PRO A 394 17.69 -25.39 60.57
N VAL A 395 17.91 -24.07 60.47
CA VAL A 395 18.15 -23.13 61.60
C VAL A 395 18.89 -21.84 61.18
N ALA A 396 18.18 -20.73 61.38
CA ALA A 396 18.56 -19.42 61.95
C ALA A 396 19.79 -18.62 61.48
N ALA A 397 19.46 -17.42 60.97
CA ALA A 397 19.65 -16.10 61.60
C ALA A 397 21.02 -15.38 61.64
N GLN A 398 20.87 -14.07 61.40
CA GLN A 398 21.60 -12.90 61.95
C GLN A 398 22.73 -12.21 61.15
N GLU A 399 22.35 -11.00 60.70
CA GLU A 399 22.94 -9.67 61.00
C GLU A 399 24.34 -9.24 60.51
N SER A 400 24.32 -7.97 60.04
CA SER A 400 25.30 -6.88 60.23
C SER A 400 26.36 -6.58 59.15
N ALA A 401 26.06 -5.51 58.40
CA ALA A 401 26.83 -4.28 58.15
C ALA A 401 28.36 -4.27 57.86
N SER A 402 28.66 -3.56 56.75
CA SER A 402 29.71 -2.54 56.54
C SER A 402 31.05 -2.86 55.84
N THR A 403 31.22 -2.17 54.69
CA THR A 403 32.39 -1.40 54.19
C THR A 403 33.63 -2.05 53.53
N VAL A 404 33.78 -1.71 52.22
CA VAL A 404 34.95 -1.07 51.55
C VAL A 404 35.99 -1.94 50.80
N THR A 405 36.26 -1.48 49.56
CA THR A 405 37.41 -1.67 48.62
C THR A 405 37.62 -2.97 47.83
N GLY A 406 37.59 -2.84 46.50
CA GLY A 406 38.79 -3.04 45.68
C GLY A 406 38.95 -4.33 44.85
N ALA A 407 38.48 -4.28 43.60
CA ALA A 407 39.14 -4.76 42.37
C ALA A 407 39.31 -6.29 42.05
N THR A 408 38.89 -6.60 40.81
CA THR A 408 39.34 -7.65 39.85
C THR A 408 38.79 -9.09 39.91
N GLY A 409 38.18 -9.49 38.77
CA GLY A 409 38.18 -10.85 38.18
C GLY A 409 37.14 -11.83 38.73
N GLU A 410 35.99 -12.00 38.06
CA GLU A 410 35.63 -13.21 37.24
C GLU A 410 35.37 -14.48 38.09
N ALA A 411 34.30 -15.26 37.96
CA ALA A 411 33.17 -15.31 37.04
C ALA A 411 32.10 -16.26 37.64
N SER A 412 30.91 -16.26 37.04
CA SER A 412 29.86 -17.29 37.15
C SER A 412 28.89 -17.22 38.35
N SER A 413 27.90 -16.33 38.29
CA SER A 413 26.50 -16.66 38.69
C SER A 413 25.40 -15.67 38.22
N ALA A 414 25.63 -14.81 37.23
CA ALA A 414 24.68 -13.76 36.83
C ALA A 414 24.01 -13.99 35.45
N ALA A 415 23.87 -15.24 35.00
CA ALA A 415 23.29 -15.54 33.68
C ALA A 415 21.76 -15.76 33.69
N GLU A 416 21.10 -15.71 34.85
CA GLU A 416 19.67 -16.10 34.95
C GLU A 416 18.75 -15.01 35.52
N THR A 417 19.17 -13.74 35.48
CA THR A 417 18.29 -12.60 35.83
C THR A 417 18.57 -11.35 34.99
N ALA A 418 19.00 -11.53 33.73
CA ALA A 418 19.28 -10.44 32.79
C ALA A 418 18.72 -10.72 31.37
N ALA A 419 17.63 -11.48 31.25
CA ALA A 419 16.95 -11.75 29.97
C ALA A 419 15.66 -10.91 29.75
N ALA A 420 15.42 -9.90 30.58
CA ALA A 420 14.32 -8.92 30.40
C ALA A 420 14.83 -7.53 29.97
N ALA A 421 15.99 -7.48 29.30
CA ALA A 421 16.56 -6.26 28.75
C ALA A 421 16.21 -6.12 27.25
N LEU A 422 15.50 -5.03 26.92
CA LEU A 422 15.27 -4.48 25.57
C LEU A 422 14.57 -5.44 24.58
N ALA A 423 13.28 -5.69 24.78
CA ALA A 423 12.44 -6.07 23.66
C ALA A 423 12.40 -4.88 22.67
N PRO A 424 12.71 -5.07 21.37
CA PRO A 424 12.71 -3.98 20.41
C PRO A 424 11.32 -3.35 20.33
N ASP A 425 11.25 -2.02 20.25
CA ASP A 425 9.97 -1.27 20.20
C ASP A 425 9.16 -1.59 18.93
N MET A 426 9.81 -2.11 17.89
CA MET A 426 9.20 -2.59 16.65
C MET A 426 9.86 -3.89 16.19
N VAL A 427 9.06 -4.82 15.70
CA VAL A 427 9.52 -6.04 15.01
C VAL A 427 9.01 -6.02 13.58
N SER A 428 9.74 -6.66 12.66
CA SER A 428 9.21 -6.91 11.32
C SER A 428 8.96 -8.40 11.15
N ALA A 429 7.78 -8.78 10.64
CA ALA A 429 7.44 -10.16 10.41
C ALA A 429 6.69 -10.37 9.10
N SER A 430 6.86 -11.56 8.55
CA SER A 430 6.09 -12.09 7.44
C SER A 430 5.13 -13.16 7.96
N HIS A 431 3.96 -13.30 7.35
CA HIS A 431 3.01 -14.33 7.73
C HIS A 431 2.33 -15.04 6.56
N ILE A 432 1.89 -16.26 6.81
CA ILE A 432 0.96 -17.00 5.96
C ILE A 432 -0.34 -17.13 6.73
N LEU A 433 -1.41 -16.52 6.23
CA LEU A 433 -2.75 -16.59 6.81
C LEU A 433 -3.57 -17.61 6.03
N ILE A 434 -4.11 -18.64 6.70
CA ILE A 434 -5.13 -19.52 6.15
C ILE A 434 -6.45 -19.25 6.89
N ALA A 435 -7.40 -18.65 6.18
CA ALA A 435 -8.72 -18.35 6.69
C ALA A 435 -9.72 -19.50 6.45
N TRP A 436 -10.78 -19.56 7.26
CA TRP A 436 -11.90 -20.47 7.09
C TRP A 436 -13.23 -19.70 6.97
N ASN A 437 -14.26 -20.37 6.50
CA ASN A 437 -15.61 -19.82 6.38
C ASN A 437 -16.15 -19.47 7.78
N GLY A 438 -16.38 -18.18 8.04
CA GLY A 438 -16.79 -17.65 9.34
C GLY A 438 -15.70 -16.94 10.15
N ALA A 439 -14.45 -16.91 9.66
CA ALA A 439 -13.41 -16.03 10.23
C ALA A 439 -13.62 -14.56 9.80
N ASP A 440 -13.16 -13.61 10.63
CA ASP A 440 -13.33 -12.18 10.39
C ASP A 440 -12.72 -11.79 9.03
N ARG A 441 -13.52 -11.09 8.20
CA ARG A 441 -13.10 -10.59 6.87
C ARG A 441 -12.61 -11.68 5.90
N ALA A 442 -12.92 -12.95 6.15
CA ALA A 442 -12.56 -14.05 5.29
C ALA A 442 -13.43 -14.13 4.03
N LYS A 443 -12.81 -14.43 2.89
CA LYS A 443 -13.49 -14.81 1.64
C LYS A 443 -13.42 -16.32 1.38
N ALA A 444 -12.93 -17.08 2.36
CA ALA A 444 -12.66 -18.50 2.24
C ALA A 444 -13.95 -19.33 2.34
N THR A 445 -14.06 -20.36 1.50
CA THR A 445 -15.19 -21.32 1.50
C THR A 445 -14.90 -22.60 2.29
N ARG A 446 -13.64 -22.81 2.69
CA ARG A 446 -13.16 -24.01 3.41
C ARG A 446 -13.53 -24.00 4.90
N THR A 447 -13.60 -25.18 5.51
CA THR A 447 -13.88 -25.38 6.94
C THR A 447 -12.66 -25.06 7.82
N ARG A 448 -12.88 -24.93 9.14
CA ARG A 448 -11.81 -24.68 10.12
C ARG A 448 -10.83 -25.86 10.19
N GLU A 449 -11.32 -27.09 10.07
CA GLU A 449 -10.51 -28.31 10.02
C GLU A 449 -9.64 -28.38 8.76
N GLU A 450 -10.18 -27.99 7.60
CA GLU A 450 -9.42 -27.92 6.35
C GLU A 450 -8.34 -26.84 6.39
N ALA A 451 -8.66 -25.67 6.96
CA ALA A 451 -7.68 -24.59 7.18
C ALA A 451 -6.53 -25.05 8.09
N LEU A 452 -6.86 -25.76 9.18
CA LEU A 452 -5.86 -26.33 10.10
C LEU A 452 -4.98 -27.39 9.43
N LYS A 453 -5.56 -28.24 8.56
CA LYS A 453 -4.81 -29.22 7.80
C LYS A 453 -3.83 -28.55 6.83
N LEU A 454 -4.31 -27.57 6.07
CA LEU A 454 -3.50 -26.85 5.07
C LEU A 454 -2.32 -26.14 5.73
N ILE A 455 -2.53 -25.45 6.86
CA ILE A 455 -1.44 -24.74 7.52
C ILE A 455 -0.41 -25.67 8.18
N LYS A 456 -0.83 -26.87 8.61
CA LYS A 456 0.09 -27.93 9.07
C LYS A 456 0.96 -28.47 7.94
N GLU A 457 0.38 -28.67 6.75
CA GLU A 457 1.12 -29.09 5.55
C GLU A 457 2.17 -28.02 5.17
N LEU A 458 1.77 -26.75 5.13
CA LEU A 458 2.70 -25.64 4.85
C LEU A 458 3.85 -25.56 5.87
N LYS A 459 3.57 -25.76 7.17
CA LYS A 459 4.62 -25.81 8.19
C LYS A 459 5.60 -26.97 7.95
N ALA A 460 5.10 -28.13 7.52
CA ALA A 460 5.94 -29.28 7.20
C ALA A 460 6.79 -29.04 5.94
N ASP A 461 6.27 -28.34 4.94
CA ASP A 461 7.00 -28.05 3.70
C ASP A 461 8.08 -26.98 3.91
N ILE A 462 7.81 -25.99 4.76
CA ILE A 462 8.84 -25.06 5.27
C ILE A 462 9.97 -25.83 5.97
N ALA A 463 9.63 -26.81 6.82
CA ALA A 463 10.64 -27.62 7.52
C ALA A 463 11.48 -28.50 6.57
N LYS A 464 10.96 -28.83 5.37
CA LYS A 464 11.69 -29.53 4.30
C LYS A 464 12.57 -28.61 3.45
N GLY A 465 12.53 -27.29 3.69
CA GLY A 465 13.37 -26.31 3.01
C GLY A 465 12.68 -25.53 1.89
N GLU A 466 11.35 -25.59 1.77
CA GLU A 466 10.63 -24.69 0.87
C GLU A 466 10.69 -23.24 1.37
N LYS A 467 10.75 -22.29 0.43
CA LYS A 467 10.85 -20.86 0.76
C LYS A 467 9.51 -20.35 1.29
N PHE A 468 9.56 -19.71 2.46
CA PHE A 468 8.39 -19.15 3.12
C PHE A 468 7.63 -18.15 2.22
N GLU A 469 8.35 -17.32 1.47
CA GLU A 469 7.79 -16.29 0.61
C GLU A 469 7.00 -16.88 -0.57
N ASP A 470 7.47 -18.00 -1.12
CA ASP A 470 6.83 -18.69 -2.24
C ASP A 470 5.54 -19.35 -1.79
N LEU A 471 5.55 -19.95 -0.59
CA LEU A 471 4.36 -20.51 0.05
C LEU A 471 3.36 -19.41 0.44
N ALA A 472 3.82 -18.28 0.94
CA ALA A 472 2.97 -17.13 1.26
C ALA A 472 2.26 -16.57 0.01
N LYS A 473 2.98 -16.41 -1.10
CA LYS A 473 2.42 -15.95 -2.38
C LYS A 473 1.36 -16.88 -2.94
N LYS A 474 1.57 -18.19 -2.75
CA LYS A 474 0.71 -19.22 -3.35
C LYS A 474 -0.50 -19.56 -2.50
N HIS A 475 -0.38 -19.48 -1.17
CA HIS A 475 -1.37 -20.04 -0.25
C HIS A 475 -1.96 -19.06 0.78
N SER A 476 -1.37 -17.88 1.00
CA SER A 476 -1.89 -16.92 1.99
C SER A 476 -3.18 -16.26 1.50
N ASP A 477 -4.22 -16.26 2.34
CA ASP A 477 -5.48 -15.55 2.11
C ASP A 477 -5.42 -14.06 2.54
N CYS A 478 -4.27 -13.60 3.06
CA CYS A 478 -4.04 -12.18 3.35
C CYS A 478 -3.53 -11.45 2.09
N PRO A 479 -3.91 -10.18 1.84
CA PRO A 479 -3.32 -9.37 0.77
C PRO A 479 -1.79 -9.28 0.81
N SER A 480 -1.17 -9.40 1.99
CA SER A 480 0.28 -9.48 2.18
C SER A 480 0.91 -10.69 1.47
N GLY A 481 0.13 -11.73 1.14
CA GLY A 481 0.57 -12.89 0.37
C GLY A 481 1.27 -12.49 -0.93
N ALA A 482 0.74 -11.49 -1.65
CA ALA A 482 1.36 -10.98 -2.88
C ALA A 482 2.80 -10.46 -2.67
N GLN A 483 3.12 -10.02 -1.46
CA GLN A 483 4.45 -9.53 -1.04
C GLN A 483 5.26 -10.59 -0.27
N GLY A 484 4.97 -11.88 -0.46
CA GLY A 484 5.66 -12.96 0.26
C GLY A 484 5.28 -13.04 1.74
N GLY A 485 4.15 -12.45 2.13
CA GLY A 485 3.64 -12.45 3.50
C GLY A 485 4.14 -11.29 4.36
N SER A 486 4.97 -10.39 3.83
CA SER A 486 5.56 -9.29 4.61
C SER A 486 4.50 -8.33 5.15
N LEU A 487 4.58 -8.02 6.45
CA LEU A 487 3.74 -7.02 7.12
C LEU A 487 4.48 -5.71 7.43
N GLY A 488 5.77 -5.62 7.09
CA GLY A 488 6.60 -4.48 7.46
C GLY A 488 6.89 -4.43 8.98
N PRO A 489 7.43 -3.31 9.49
CA PRO A 489 7.65 -3.11 10.91
C PRO A 489 6.36 -2.73 11.65
N PHE A 490 6.12 -3.33 12.81
CA PHE A 490 4.98 -3.03 13.68
C PHE A 490 5.40 -3.05 15.17
N GLY A 491 4.72 -2.24 15.97
CA GLY A 491 4.90 -2.14 17.42
C GLY A 491 3.85 -2.94 18.21
N LYS A 492 3.94 -2.86 19.53
CA LYS A 492 2.92 -3.44 20.43
C LYS A 492 1.61 -2.66 20.32
N GLY A 493 0.49 -3.37 20.12
CA GLY A 493 -0.86 -2.82 19.94
C GLY A 493 -1.34 -2.78 18.49
N ASP A 494 -0.47 -2.99 17.51
CA ASP A 494 -0.79 -2.88 16.07
C ASP A 494 -1.43 -4.16 15.49
N MET A 495 -1.18 -5.31 16.12
CA MET A 495 -1.59 -6.63 15.64
C MET A 495 -2.56 -7.32 16.60
N ALA A 496 -3.23 -8.38 16.13
CA ALA A 496 -4.05 -9.20 17.01
C ALA A 496 -3.17 -9.78 18.14
N LYS A 497 -3.62 -9.67 19.39
CA LYS A 497 -2.83 -10.05 20.58
C LYS A 497 -2.09 -11.41 20.46
N PRO A 498 -2.71 -12.52 19.98
CA PRO A 498 -1.99 -13.79 19.81
C PRO A 498 -0.90 -13.75 18.74
N PHE A 499 -1.09 -12.95 17.69
CA PHE A 499 -0.12 -12.74 16.62
C PHE A 499 1.09 -11.94 17.14
N GLU A 500 0.81 -10.86 17.87
CA GLU A 500 1.82 -10.00 18.47
C GLU A 500 2.72 -10.78 19.44
N GLU A 501 2.13 -11.46 20.42
CA GLU A 501 2.88 -12.22 21.42
C GLU A 501 3.80 -13.27 20.76
N SER A 502 3.32 -13.89 19.69
CA SER A 502 4.11 -14.83 18.90
C SER A 502 5.22 -14.14 18.11
N ALA A 503 4.96 -13.01 17.44
CA ALA A 503 5.96 -12.30 16.66
C ALA A 503 7.11 -11.73 17.52
N PHE A 504 6.78 -11.19 18.70
CA PHE A 504 7.75 -10.59 19.62
C PHE A 504 8.58 -11.63 20.39
N SER A 505 8.07 -12.86 20.54
CA SER A 505 8.81 -13.95 21.19
C SER A 505 9.75 -14.71 20.24
N LEU A 506 9.59 -14.54 18.92
CA LEU A 506 10.46 -15.16 17.93
C LEU A 506 11.83 -14.48 17.83
N LYS A 507 12.86 -15.28 17.57
CA LYS A 507 14.17 -14.78 17.11
C LYS A 507 14.11 -14.38 15.63
N ILE A 508 15.00 -13.49 15.20
CA ILE A 508 15.12 -13.11 13.79
C ILE A 508 15.39 -14.35 12.93
N GLY A 509 14.61 -14.53 11.87
CA GLY A 509 14.60 -15.68 10.98
C GLY A 509 13.81 -16.90 11.49
N GLN A 510 13.32 -16.88 12.74
CA GLN A 510 12.57 -17.99 13.31
C GLN A 510 11.10 -17.96 12.86
N ILE A 511 10.52 -19.15 12.71
CA ILE A 511 9.12 -19.36 12.33
C ILE A 511 8.35 -19.87 13.56
N SER A 512 7.15 -19.34 13.78
CA SER A 512 6.27 -19.69 14.90
C SER A 512 5.64 -21.08 14.74
N ASP A 513 5.04 -21.53 15.84
CA ASP A 513 3.96 -22.51 15.78
C ASP A 513 2.70 -21.92 15.12
N ILE A 514 1.68 -22.75 14.93
CA ILE A 514 0.43 -22.32 14.31
C ILE A 514 -0.31 -21.42 15.30
N VAL A 515 -0.48 -20.15 14.94
CA VAL A 515 -1.12 -19.14 15.78
C VAL A 515 -2.56 -18.96 15.32
N GLU A 516 -3.52 -19.15 16.22
CA GLU A 516 -4.93 -18.90 15.93
C GLU A 516 -5.32 -17.46 16.29
N THR A 517 -6.03 -16.81 15.38
CA THR A 517 -6.63 -15.49 15.59
C THR A 517 -8.05 -15.47 15.06
N LYS A 518 -8.78 -14.39 15.31
CA LYS A 518 -10.11 -14.16 14.72
C LYS A 518 -10.13 -14.12 13.18
N PHE A 519 -8.99 -13.89 12.53
CA PHE A 519 -8.87 -13.82 11.07
C PHE A 519 -8.56 -15.16 10.40
N GLY A 520 -8.11 -16.15 11.18
CA GLY A 520 -7.63 -17.43 10.65
C GLY A 520 -6.43 -17.99 11.42
N TYR A 521 -5.82 -19.03 10.86
CA TYR A 521 -4.56 -19.60 11.33
C TYR A 521 -3.36 -18.92 10.66
N HIS A 522 -2.30 -18.68 11.43
CA HIS A 522 -1.09 -18.00 10.97
C HIS A 522 0.16 -18.84 11.21
N LEU A 523 1.07 -18.80 10.25
CA LEU A 523 2.49 -19.06 10.47
C LEU A 523 3.23 -17.73 10.35
N ILE A 524 4.04 -17.41 11.36
CA ILE A 524 4.69 -16.10 11.47
C ILE A 524 6.20 -16.34 11.39
N ARG A 525 6.89 -15.59 10.55
CA ARG A 525 8.35 -15.53 10.52
C ARG A 525 8.79 -14.14 10.91
N ARG A 526 9.69 -14.03 11.88
CA ARG A 526 10.31 -12.75 12.20
C ARG A 526 11.42 -12.43 11.20
N ASP A 527 11.35 -11.29 10.55
CA ASP A 527 12.34 -10.83 9.56
C ASP A 527 13.37 -9.87 10.18
N LYS A 528 12.99 -9.05 11.17
CA LYS A 528 13.87 -8.12 11.92
C LYS A 528 13.47 -8.02 13.39
#